data_AF-A0A7Y8HUT0-F1
#
_entry.id   AF-A0A7Y8HUT0-F1
#
_cell.length_a   1.000
_cell.length_b   1.000
_cell.length_c   1.000
_cell.angle_alpha   90.00
_cell.angle_beta   90.00
_cell.angle_gamma   90.00
#
_symmetry.space_group_name_H-M   'P 1'
#
loop_
_entity.id
_entity.type
_entity.pdbx_description
1 polymer ?
#
loop_
_entity_poly.entity_id
_entity_poly.type
_entity_poly.pdbx_seq_one_letter_code
_entity_poly.pdbx_strand_id
1 'polypeptide(L)'
;MNLRNFYNKAIETGIQNDPRGKDVVIRELKRKKKQYETLNEDEREFYDKESIKNPYPDSRILYGSGEENVQSILVGIDIDVGEILLAETLRSKGKKIDLILSHHPSGRAYADLYTVMQMQSDILNTFGVPINVAEGLMENRIKEVERKLMPVNHSRAVDAARLLDIPFICIHTPADNMVASYLQKLLDNDKPYLLSDVLDILRNIPEYKYASANNVGPKIVLGTKERKAGKIFVDMTGGTEGAKDIFESLTNSGVNTIVGMHISEEHRKEAEKQHINVIVAGHISSDSLGLNLLIDEITKDDSIDIIECSGFKRFSRISRAD
;
A
#
# COMPACT_ATOMS: atom_id res chain seq x y z
N MET A 1 20.31 -6.94 9.76
CA MET A 1 19.94 -7.98 8.76
C MET A 1 20.39 -7.62 7.35
N ASN A 2 20.39 -8.55 6.38
CA ASN A 2 20.65 -8.21 4.96
C ASN A 2 19.37 -7.74 4.23
N LEU A 3 19.55 -7.10 3.08
CA LEU A 3 18.48 -6.50 2.28
C LEU A 3 17.42 -7.52 1.83
N ARG A 4 17.85 -8.70 1.36
CA ARG A 4 16.91 -9.74 0.90
C ARG A 4 16.04 -10.26 2.04
N ASN A 5 16.60 -10.41 3.24
CA ASN A 5 15.82 -10.82 4.41
C ASN A 5 14.84 -9.73 4.84
N PHE A 6 15.24 -8.46 4.82
CA PHE A 6 14.35 -7.32 5.08
C PHE A 6 13.15 -7.35 4.12
N TYR A 7 13.43 -7.47 2.82
CA TYR A 7 12.42 -7.50 1.77
C TYR A 7 11.50 -8.72 1.88
N ASN A 8 12.03 -9.92 2.06
CA ASN A 8 11.22 -11.14 2.19
C ASN A 8 10.30 -11.08 3.42
N LYS A 9 10.79 -10.56 4.56
CA LYS A 9 9.97 -10.34 5.76
C LYS A 9 8.83 -9.36 5.46
N ALA A 10 9.07 -8.31 4.67
CA ALA A 10 8.04 -7.36 4.26
C ALA A 10 6.93 -8.03 3.44
N ILE A 11 7.31 -8.80 2.41
CA ILE A 11 6.36 -9.55 1.58
C ILE A 11 5.58 -10.58 2.40
N GLU A 12 6.25 -11.36 3.24
CA GLU A 12 5.59 -12.36 4.08
C GLU A 12 4.58 -11.74 5.05
N THR A 13 4.94 -10.61 5.65
CA THR A 13 4.06 -9.83 6.55
C THR A 13 2.86 -9.27 5.79
N GLY A 14 3.06 -8.74 4.58
CA GLY A 14 1.99 -8.31 3.69
C GLY A 14 1.02 -9.45 3.33
N ILE A 15 1.53 -10.66 3.08
CA ILE A 15 0.72 -11.85 2.82
C ILE A 15 -0.11 -12.25 4.06
N GLN A 16 0.45 -12.16 5.27
CA GLN A 16 -0.32 -12.49 6.49
C GLN A 16 -1.47 -11.49 6.74
N ASN A 17 -1.33 -10.26 6.24
CA ASN A 17 -2.30 -9.18 6.44
C ASN A 17 -3.09 -8.85 5.17
N ASP A 18 -3.04 -9.70 4.14
CA ASP A 18 -3.82 -9.50 2.92
C ASP A 18 -5.32 -9.62 3.22
N PRO A 19 -6.17 -8.62 2.89
CA PRO A 19 -7.61 -8.66 3.18
C PRO A 19 -8.36 -9.83 2.52
N ARG A 20 -7.81 -10.41 1.45
CA ARG A 20 -8.37 -11.60 0.79
C ARG A 20 -8.12 -12.88 1.59
N GLY A 21 -7.20 -12.84 2.55
CA GLY A 21 -6.74 -13.97 3.33
C GLY A 21 -5.58 -14.73 2.68
N LYS A 22 -4.65 -15.18 3.52
CA LYS A 22 -3.41 -15.88 3.13
C LYS A 22 -3.62 -17.04 2.15
N ASP A 23 -4.67 -17.83 2.33
CA ASP A 23 -4.93 -19.01 1.51
C ASP A 23 -5.26 -18.66 0.05
N VAL A 24 -5.93 -17.52 -0.18
CA VAL A 24 -6.19 -16.99 -1.52
C VAL A 24 -4.87 -16.63 -2.18
N VAL A 25 -4.02 -15.87 -1.49
CA VAL A 25 -2.71 -15.44 -1.99
C VAL A 25 -1.81 -16.63 -2.33
N ILE A 26 -1.75 -17.65 -1.47
CA ILE A 26 -0.97 -18.87 -1.72
C ILE A 26 -1.50 -19.62 -2.95
N ARG A 27 -2.82 -19.65 -3.17
CA ARG A 27 -3.42 -20.27 -4.35
C ARG A 27 -3.02 -19.54 -5.62
N GLU A 28 -3.00 -18.22 -5.61
CA GLU A 28 -2.54 -17.41 -6.74
C GLU A 28 -1.08 -17.64 -7.08
N LEU A 29 -0.20 -17.67 -6.07
CA LEU A 29 1.23 -17.96 -6.26
C LEU A 29 1.45 -19.35 -6.86
N LYS A 30 0.70 -20.36 -6.40
CA LYS A 30 0.72 -21.71 -6.99
C LYS A 30 0.26 -21.70 -8.45
N ARG A 31 -0.75 -20.89 -8.80
CA ARG A 31 -1.21 -20.72 -10.18
C ARG A 31 -0.14 -20.08 -11.05
N LYS A 32 0.49 -18.97 -10.60
CA LYS A 32 1.59 -18.30 -11.31
C LYS A 32 2.77 -19.25 -11.54
N LYS A 33 3.13 -20.05 -10.52
CA LYS A 33 4.17 -21.08 -10.65
C LYS A 33 3.86 -22.11 -11.74
N LYS A 34 2.64 -22.65 -11.76
CA LYS A 34 2.21 -23.60 -12.80
C LYS A 34 2.22 -22.97 -14.20
N GLN A 35 1.79 -21.73 -14.33
CA GLN A 35 1.83 -20.99 -15.60
C GLN A 35 3.28 -20.86 -16.10
N TYR A 36 4.20 -20.46 -15.23
CA TYR A 36 5.63 -20.36 -15.56
C TYR A 36 6.22 -21.70 -16.04
N GLU A 37 5.85 -22.80 -15.39
CA GLU A 37 6.32 -24.15 -15.76
C GLU A 37 5.84 -24.56 -17.17
N THR A 38 4.71 -24.02 -17.65
CA THR A 38 4.18 -24.29 -19.00
C THR A 38 4.69 -23.36 -20.11
N LEU A 39 5.37 -22.26 -19.76
CA LEU A 39 5.90 -21.31 -20.74
C LEU A 39 7.02 -21.94 -21.57
N ASN A 40 7.09 -21.56 -22.85
CA ASN A 40 8.20 -21.90 -23.73
C ASN A 40 9.45 -21.07 -23.40
N GLU A 41 10.59 -21.33 -24.07
CA GLU A 41 11.86 -20.65 -23.77
C GLU A 41 11.78 -19.14 -24.01
N ASP A 42 11.17 -18.70 -25.11
CA ASP A 42 11.02 -17.28 -25.46
C ASP A 42 10.15 -16.53 -24.44
N GLU A 43 9.05 -17.13 -24.01
CA GLU A 43 8.15 -16.56 -22.99
C GLU A 43 8.83 -16.47 -21.61
N ARG A 44 9.70 -17.44 -21.29
CA ARG A 44 10.43 -17.47 -20.01
C ARG A 44 11.49 -16.39 -19.90
N GLU A 45 12.03 -15.90 -21.03
CA GLU A 45 13.01 -14.82 -21.05
C GLU A 45 12.43 -13.53 -20.46
N PHE A 46 11.20 -13.20 -20.82
CA PHE A 46 10.53 -11.96 -20.40
C PHE A 46 9.68 -12.12 -19.13
N TYR A 47 9.49 -13.35 -18.64
CA TYR A 47 8.66 -13.60 -17.47
C TYR A 47 9.28 -13.04 -16.18
N ASP A 48 8.47 -12.34 -15.39
CA ASP A 48 8.89 -11.92 -14.05
C ASP A 48 8.93 -13.10 -13.07
N LYS A 49 10.12 -13.68 -12.90
CA LYS A 49 10.34 -14.80 -11.97
C LYS A 49 10.04 -14.44 -10.51
N GLU A 50 10.07 -13.16 -10.15
CA GLU A 50 9.73 -12.74 -8.79
C GLU A 50 8.25 -12.93 -8.48
N SER A 51 7.38 -12.80 -9.49
CA SER A 51 5.92 -12.96 -9.36
C SER A 51 5.48 -14.35 -8.86
N ILE A 52 6.39 -15.34 -8.90
CA ILE A 52 6.18 -16.70 -8.39
C ILE A 52 6.28 -16.76 -6.85
N LYS A 53 6.99 -15.80 -6.25
CA LYS A 53 7.26 -15.73 -4.80
C LYS A 53 6.64 -14.50 -4.15
N ASN A 54 6.56 -13.39 -4.90
CA ASN A 54 5.93 -12.15 -4.48
C ASN A 54 4.61 -11.95 -5.25
N PRO A 55 3.45 -11.95 -4.56
CA PRO A 55 2.17 -11.74 -5.22
C PRO A 55 1.94 -10.27 -5.62
N TYR A 56 2.73 -9.32 -5.08
CA TYR A 56 2.57 -7.88 -5.22
C TYR A 56 3.61 -7.29 -6.18
N PRO A 57 3.26 -7.01 -7.44
CA PRO A 57 4.21 -6.51 -8.43
C PRO A 57 4.72 -5.08 -8.16
N ASP A 58 3.93 -4.30 -7.43
CA ASP A 58 4.21 -2.91 -7.05
C ASP A 58 5.24 -2.74 -5.92
N SER A 59 5.81 -3.84 -5.43
CA SER A 59 6.78 -3.87 -4.35
C SER A 59 7.99 -4.67 -4.80
N ARG A 60 9.19 -4.08 -4.80
CA ARG A 60 10.40 -4.67 -5.39
C ARG A 60 11.67 -4.17 -4.71
N ILE A 61 12.72 -4.99 -4.78
CA ILE A 61 14.09 -4.46 -4.75
C ILE A 61 14.35 -3.79 -6.10
N LEU A 62 14.46 -2.48 -6.11
CA LEU A 62 14.63 -1.68 -7.33
C LEU A 62 16.11 -1.59 -7.73
N TYR A 63 16.99 -1.51 -6.73
CA TYR A 63 18.44 -1.57 -6.92
C TYR A 63 19.13 -2.19 -5.70
N GLY A 64 20.13 -3.05 -5.95
CA GLY A 64 20.85 -3.81 -4.93
C GLY A 64 20.95 -5.30 -5.30
N SER A 65 21.96 -5.98 -4.76
CA SER A 65 22.17 -7.44 -4.89
C SER A 65 21.28 -8.25 -3.95
N GLY A 66 20.83 -7.66 -2.85
CA GLY A 66 20.12 -8.31 -1.76
C GLY A 66 21.03 -8.78 -0.62
N GLU A 67 22.35 -8.72 -0.79
CA GLU A 67 23.32 -9.14 0.23
C GLU A 67 23.81 -7.98 1.12
N GLU A 68 23.44 -6.74 0.79
CA GLU A 68 23.82 -5.55 1.54
C GLU A 68 23.35 -5.65 2.99
N ASN A 69 24.23 -5.30 3.93
CA ASN A 69 23.89 -5.25 5.34
C ASN A 69 23.13 -3.96 5.65
N VAL A 70 21.90 -4.09 6.14
CA VAL A 70 21.01 -2.97 6.44
C VAL A 70 21.02 -2.72 7.94
N GLN A 71 21.54 -1.56 8.34
CA GLN A 71 21.53 -1.06 9.72
C GLN A 71 20.91 0.33 9.84
N SER A 72 20.91 1.12 8.76
CA SER A 72 20.24 2.41 8.69
C SER A 72 19.46 2.55 7.40
N ILE A 73 18.21 3.01 7.49
CA ILE A 73 17.30 3.18 6.37
C ILE A 73 16.79 4.62 6.30
N LEU A 74 16.74 5.19 5.09
CA LEU A 74 16.00 6.41 4.80
C LEU A 74 14.62 6.01 4.26
N VAL A 75 13.56 6.43 4.93
CA VAL A 75 12.18 6.04 4.60
C VAL A 75 11.38 7.28 4.21
N GLY A 76 10.70 7.21 3.07
CA GLY A 76 9.77 8.24 2.61
C GLY A 76 8.57 7.66 1.88
N ILE A 77 7.50 8.46 1.76
CA ILE A 77 6.33 8.06 0.97
C ILE A 77 6.68 8.13 -0.51
N ASP A 78 7.11 9.32 -0.96
CA ASP A 78 7.58 9.56 -2.32
C ASP A 78 9.11 9.65 -2.34
N ILE A 79 9.77 8.82 -3.16
CA ILE A 79 11.21 8.93 -3.41
C ILE A 79 11.42 9.06 -4.91
N ASP A 80 11.92 10.22 -5.33
CA ASP A 80 12.44 10.43 -6.68
C ASP A 80 13.93 10.86 -6.57
N VAL A 81 14.51 11.33 -7.68
CA VAL A 81 15.89 11.79 -7.77
C VAL A 81 16.24 12.80 -6.67
N GLY A 82 15.30 13.66 -6.25
CA GLY A 82 15.51 14.65 -5.20
C GLY A 82 15.87 14.03 -3.84
N GLU A 83 15.08 13.05 -3.40
CA GLU A 83 15.27 12.36 -2.13
C GLU A 83 16.51 11.46 -2.16
N ILE A 84 16.84 10.89 -3.32
CA ILE A 84 18.07 10.12 -3.52
C ILE A 84 19.31 11.02 -3.39
N LEU A 85 19.29 12.22 -3.99
CA LEU A 85 20.38 13.20 -3.84
C LEU A 85 20.47 13.74 -2.41
N LEU A 86 19.33 13.88 -1.72
CA LEU A 86 19.30 14.21 -0.30
C LEU A 86 19.98 13.11 0.53
N ALA A 87 19.69 11.84 0.26
CA ALA A 87 20.34 10.70 0.92
C ALA A 87 21.86 10.74 0.75
N GLU A 88 22.35 10.98 -0.47
CA GLU A 88 23.79 11.12 -0.73
C GLU A 88 24.40 12.32 -0.01
N THR A 89 23.68 13.44 0.02
CA THR A 89 24.11 14.63 0.78
C THR A 89 24.19 14.34 2.28
N LEU A 90 23.29 13.53 2.83
CA LEU A 90 23.36 13.09 4.22
C LEU A 90 24.54 12.14 4.45
N ARG A 91 24.80 11.20 3.53
CA ARG A 91 25.97 10.30 3.54
C ARG A 91 27.28 11.07 3.58
N SER A 92 27.45 12.05 2.69
CA SER A 92 28.66 12.91 2.67
C SER A 92 28.84 13.75 3.93
N LYS A 93 27.75 14.02 4.68
CA LYS A 93 27.77 14.68 6.00
C LYS A 93 27.95 13.71 7.18
N GLY A 94 28.25 12.45 6.91
CA GLY A 94 28.55 11.44 7.92
C GLY A 94 27.33 10.69 8.46
N LYS A 95 26.14 10.87 7.89
CA LYS A 95 24.98 10.01 8.21
C LYS A 95 25.12 8.68 7.49
N LYS A 96 25.02 7.57 8.24
CA LYS A 96 24.96 6.25 7.62
C LYS A 96 23.58 6.03 7.03
N ILE A 97 23.51 5.67 5.75
CA ILE A 97 22.29 5.27 5.04
C ILE A 97 22.68 4.07 4.18
N ASP A 98 22.20 2.89 4.57
CA ASP A 98 22.50 1.63 3.89
C ASP A 98 21.45 1.28 2.84
N LEU A 99 20.24 1.86 2.97
CA LEU A 99 19.09 1.55 2.13
C LEU A 99 18.13 2.75 2.09
N ILE A 100 17.55 3.00 0.91
CA ILE A 100 16.37 3.87 0.73
C ILE A 100 15.13 2.99 0.56
N LEU A 101 14.06 3.34 1.27
CA LEU A 101 12.74 2.71 1.18
C LEU A 101 11.71 3.76 0.73
N SER A 102 11.06 3.53 -0.40
CA SER A 102 9.85 4.25 -0.80
C SER A 102 8.60 3.46 -0.47
N HIS A 103 7.53 4.16 -0.10
CA HIS A 103 6.20 3.57 -0.12
C HIS A 103 5.68 3.46 -1.55
N HIS A 104 5.65 4.59 -2.27
CA HIS A 104 5.13 4.61 -3.62
C HIS A 104 6.08 3.91 -4.60
N PRO A 105 5.52 3.17 -5.59
CA PRO A 105 6.30 2.46 -6.58
C PRO A 105 7.19 3.37 -7.43
N SER A 106 8.35 2.82 -7.78
CA SER A 106 9.27 3.37 -8.78
C SER A 106 9.77 2.25 -9.69
N GLY A 107 10.40 2.59 -10.82
CA GLY A 107 11.01 1.56 -11.66
C GLY A 107 10.01 0.54 -12.18
N ARG A 108 10.48 -0.71 -12.23
CA ARG A 108 9.68 -1.87 -12.66
C ARG A 108 8.44 -2.09 -11.80
N ALA A 109 8.51 -1.78 -10.51
CA ALA A 109 7.36 -1.90 -9.62
C ALA A 109 6.22 -0.96 -10.04
N TYR A 110 6.55 0.28 -10.41
CA TYR A 110 5.56 1.24 -10.89
C TYR A 110 5.01 0.87 -12.27
N ALA A 111 5.88 0.37 -13.15
CA ALA A 111 5.47 -0.09 -14.48
C ALA A 111 4.42 -1.20 -14.43
N ASP A 112 4.45 -2.05 -13.40
CA ASP A 112 3.55 -3.19 -13.22
C ASP A 112 2.50 -2.97 -12.11
N LEU A 113 2.29 -1.72 -11.67
CA LEU A 113 1.32 -1.38 -10.63
C LEU A 113 -0.10 -1.85 -10.98
N TYR A 114 -0.51 -1.72 -12.25
CA TYR A 114 -1.86 -2.10 -12.69
C TYR A 114 -2.19 -3.58 -12.46
N THR A 115 -1.18 -4.46 -12.42
CA THR A 115 -1.37 -5.90 -12.19
C THR A 115 -1.85 -6.19 -10.75
N VAL A 116 -1.43 -5.39 -9.76
CA VAL A 116 -1.87 -5.60 -8.37
C VAL A 116 -3.35 -5.33 -8.18
N MET A 117 -3.93 -4.45 -9.00
CA MET A 117 -5.35 -4.07 -8.92
C MET A 117 -6.31 -5.25 -9.15
N GLN A 118 -5.85 -6.36 -9.75
CA GLN A 118 -6.65 -7.59 -9.86
C GLN A 118 -7.14 -8.08 -8.49
N MET A 119 -6.37 -7.84 -7.42
CA MET A 119 -6.77 -8.23 -6.07
C MET A 119 -8.01 -7.50 -5.56
N GLN A 120 -8.33 -6.33 -6.12
CA GLN A 120 -9.52 -5.57 -5.71
C GLN A 120 -10.80 -6.37 -5.96
N SER A 121 -10.87 -7.17 -7.02
CA SER A 121 -12.05 -8.00 -7.32
C SER A 121 -12.36 -8.99 -6.19
N ASP A 122 -11.31 -9.65 -5.66
CA ASP A 122 -11.45 -10.57 -4.53
C ASP A 122 -11.85 -9.82 -3.25
N ILE A 123 -11.26 -8.65 -3.00
CA ILE A 123 -11.60 -7.81 -1.84
C ILE A 123 -13.07 -7.42 -1.90
N LEU A 124 -13.54 -6.88 -3.02
CA LEU A 124 -14.94 -6.49 -3.22
C LEU A 124 -15.90 -7.68 -3.01
N ASN A 125 -15.49 -8.87 -3.44
CA ASN A 125 -16.24 -10.09 -3.20
C ASN A 125 -16.34 -10.47 -1.71
N THR A 126 -15.31 -10.20 -0.90
CA THR A 126 -15.44 -10.35 0.57
C THR A 126 -16.48 -9.40 1.18
N PHE A 127 -16.76 -8.27 0.52
CA PHE A 127 -17.79 -7.31 0.93
C PHE A 127 -19.18 -7.60 0.35
N GLY A 128 -19.34 -8.65 -0.45
CA GLY A 128 -20.62 -9.13 -0.97
C GLY A 128 -20.89 -8.83 -2.44
N VAL A 129 -19.96 -8.16 -3.13
CA VAL A 129 -20.08 -7.92 -4.58
C VAL A 129 -19.85 -9.24 -5.33
N PRO A 130 -20.74 -9.69 -6.22
CA PRO A 130 -20.49 -10.93 -6.97
C PRO A 130 -19.18 -10.87 -7.76
N ILE A 131 -18.35 -11.91 -7.65
CA ILE A 131 -16.99 -11.92 -8.22
C ILE A 131 -16.95 -11.58 -9.71
N ASN A 132 -17.90 -12.09 -10.51
CA ASN A 132 -17.97 -11.82 -11.96
C ASN A 132 -18.27 -10.35 -12.28
N VAL A 133 -19.01 -9.65 -11.40
CA VAL A 133 -19.27 -8.22 -11.53
C VAL A 133 -18.01 -7.43 -11.16
N ALA A 134 -17.36 -7.80 -10.05
CA ALA A 134 -16.13 -7.16 -9.61
C ALA A 134 -15.02 -7.28 -10.69
N GLU A 135 -14.81 -8.48 -11.22
CA GLU A 135 -13.85 -8.73 -12.30
C GLU A 135 -14.16 -7.91 -13.56
N GLY A 136 -15.43 -7.87 -14.00
CA GLY A 136 -15.84 -7.13 -15.20
C GLY A 136 -15.64 -5.61 -15.07
N LEU A 137 -15.91 -5.04 -13.88
CA LEU A 137 -15.66 -3.61 -13.62
C LEU A 137 -14.16 -3.31 -13.57
N MET A 138 -13.39 -4.16 -12.90
CA MET A 138 -11.95 -3.96 -12.73
C MET A 138 -11.16 -4.15 -14.03
N GLU A 139 -11.57 -5.03 -14.94
CA GLU A 139 -10.86 -5.27 -16.20
C GLU A 139 -10.67 -3.96 -17.01
N ASN A 140 -11.74 -3.17 -17.14
CA ASN A 140 -11.68 -1.89 -17.87
C ASN A 140 -10.78 -0.87 -17.17
N ARG A 141 -10.89 -0.79 -15.84
CA ARG A 141 -10.09 0.11 -15.02
C ARG A 141 -8.61 -0.22 -15.08
N ILE A 142 -8.26 -1.50 -14.98
CA ILE A 142 -6.88 -2.00 -15.05
C ILE A 142 -6.24 -1.59 -16.38
N LYS A 143 -6.94 -1.81 -17.50
CA LYS A 143 -6.45 -1.41 -18.84
C LYS A 143 -6.30 0.10 -18.97
N GLU A 144 -7.14 0.89 -18.30
CA GLU A 144 -7.00 2.35 -18.27
C GLU A 144 -5.71 2.77 -17.55
N VAL A 145 -5.46 2.19 -16.38
CA VAL A 145 -4.25 2.47 -15.58
C VAL A 145 -3.00 2.01 -16.32
N GLU A 146 -3.01 0.81 -16.92
CA GLU A 146 -1.92 0.30 -17.77
C GLU A 146 -1.53 1.33 -18.85
N ARG A 147 -2.51 1.80 -19.64
CA ARG A 147 -2.26 2.80 -20.69
C ARG A 147 -1.71 4.13 -20.16
N LYS A 148 -2.10 4.55 -18.96
CA LYS A 148 -1.57 5.76 -18.32
C LYS A 148 -0.12 5.60 -17.87
N LEU A 149 0.29 4.38 -17.53
CA LEU A 149 1.65 4.08 -17.08
C LEU A 149 2.62 3.89 -18.24
N MET A 150 2.17 3.33 -19.38
CA MET A 150 2.99 3.08 -20.57
C MET A 150 3.96 4.21 -20.99
N PRO A 151 3.57 5.50 -21.03
CA PRO A 151 4.46 6.57 -21.49
C PRO A 151 5.42 7.09 -20.40
N VAL A 152 5.34 6.61 -19.17
CA VAL A 152 6.13 7.15 -18.06
C VAL A 152 7.58 6.70 -18.14
N ASN A 153 8.52 7.61 -17.84
CA ASN A 153 9.91 7.20 -17.65
C ASN A 153 10.09 6.55 -16.26
N HIS A 154 9.96 5.23 -16.23
CA HIS A 154 10.06 4.45 -15.00
C HIS A 154 11.47 4.40 -14.40
N SER A 155 12.55 4.62 -15.18
CA SER A 155 13.91 4.35 -14.72
C SER A 155 14.53 5.46 -13.86
N ARG A 156 13.96 6.67 -13.85
CA ARG A 156 14.59 7.89 -13.30
C ARG A 156 15.18 7.73 -11.91
N ALA A 157 14.35 7.38 -10.93
CA ALA A 157 14.78 7.21 -9.55
C ALA A 157 15.75 6.02 -9.41
N VAL A 158 15.48 4.91 -10.10
CA VAL A 158 16.32 3.70 -10.04
C VAL A 158 17.72 3.96 -10.62
N ASP A 159 17.82 4.71 -11.71
CA ASP A 159 19.11 5.10 -12.31
C ASP A 159 19.90 6.03 -11.40
N ALA A 160 19.25 6.98 -10.73
CA ALA A 160 19.91 7.83 -9.75
C ALA A 160 20.48 7.01 -8.58
N ALA A 161 19.68 6.10 -8.01
CA ALA A 161 20.13 5.20 -6.95
C ALA A 161 21.30 4.31 -7.39
N ARG A 162 21.22 3.77 -8.62
CA ARG A 162 22.28 2.95 -9.23
C ARG A 162 23.58 3.72 -9.44
N LEU A 163 23.50 4.95 -9.93
CA LEU A 163 24.68 5.78 -10.20
C LEU A 163 25.39 6.22 -8.91
N LEU A 164 24.65 6.34 -7.81
CA LEU A 164 25.17 6.69 -6.48
C LEU A 164 25.49 5.47 -5.61
N ASP A 165 25.25 4.27 -6.13
CA ASP A 165 25.43 2.99 -5.45
C ASP A 165 24.73 2.97 -4.07
N ILE A 166 23.44 3.33 -4.07
CA ILE A 166 22.58 3.32 -2.87
C ILE A 166 21.47 2.29 -3.06
N PRO A 167 21.44 1.18 -2.29
CA PRO A 167 20.35 0.22 -2.35
C PRO A 167 18.98 0.89 -2.20
N PHE A 168 18.03 0.48 -3.04
CA PHE A 168 16.72 1.10 -3.12
C PHE A 168 15.63 0.04 -3.27
N ILE A 169 14.64 0.08 -2.39
CA ILE A 169 13.45 -0.77 -2.45
C ILE A 169 12.17 0.06 -2.43
N CYS A 170 11.11 -0.51 -2.97
CA CYS A 170 9.75 -0.04 -2.79
C CYS A 170 8.91 -1.11 -2.11
N ILE A 171 8.11 -0.71 -1.11
CA ILE A 171 7.13 -1.58 -0.45
C ILE A 171 5.79 -0.85 -0.35
N HIS A 172 4.90 -1.18 -1.29
CA HIS A 172 3.60 -0.55 -1.48
C HIS A 172 2.47 -1.42 -0.92
N THR A 173 1.86 -2.31 -1.73
CA THR A 173 0.73 -3.17 -1.29
C THR A 173 0.95 -3.92 0.04
N PRO A 174 2.15 -4.43 0.38
CA PRO A 174 2.38 -5.01 1.71
C PRO A 174 2.12 -4.03 2.86
N ALA A 175 2.49 -2.75 2.73
CA ALA A 175 2.21 -1.70 3.70
C ALA A 175 0.72 -1.31 3.69
N ASP A 176 0.11 -1.23 2.51
CA ASP A 176 -1.33 -0.98 2.36
C ASP A 176 -2.18 -2.06 3.03
N ASN A 177 -1.79 -3.33 2.86
CA ASN A 177 -2.42 -4.46 3.52
C ASN A 177 -2.35 -4.32 5.05
N MET A 178 -1.26 -3.78 5.60
CA MET A 178 -1.15 -3.54 7.04
C MET A 178 -2.20 -2.53 7.50
N VAL A 179 -2.31 -1.37 6.84
CA VAL A 179 -3.27 -0.33 7.24
C VAL A 179 -4.72 -0.77 7.00
N ALA A 180 -5.02 -1.36 5.84
CA ALA A 180 -6.35 -1.85 5.51
C ALA A 180 -6.84 -2.88 6.54
N SER A 181 -6.03 -3.91 6.82
CA SER A 181 -6.38 -4.95 7.79
C SER A 181 -6.41 -4.44 9.23
N TYR A 182 -5.50 -3.54 9.61
CA TYR A 182 -5.49 -2.95 10.95
C TYR A 182 -6.75 -2.14 11.23
N LEU A 183 -7.11 -1.24 10.30
CA LEU A 183 -8.28 -0.38 10.47
C LEU A 183 -9.58 -1.15 10.32
N GLN A 184 -9.67 -2.12 9.39
CA GLN A 184 -10.87 -2.94 9.25
C GLN A 184 -11.15 -3.70 10.54
N LYS A 185 -10.13 -4.36 11.12
CA LYS A 185 -10.26 -5.06 12.41
C LYS A 185 -10.63 -4.10 13.54
N LEU A 186 -10.01 -2.92 13.60
CA LEU A 186 -10.28 -1.92 14.62
C LEU A 186 -11.76 -1.48 14.57
N LEU A 187 -12.25 -1.11 13.39
CA LEU A 187 -13.62 -0.62 13.21
C LEU A 187 -14.67 -1.72 13.37
N ASP A 188 -14.37 -2.96 12.96
CA ASP A 188 -15.25 -4.11 13.16
C ASP A 188 -15.37 -4.51 14.65
N ASN A 189 -14.29 -4.30 15.42
CA ASN A 189 -14.27 -4.56 16.86
C ASN A 189 -14.98 -3.45 17.65
N ASP A 190 -14.65 -2.19 17.36
CA ASP A 190 -15.19 -1.04 18.09
C ASP A 190 -16.65 -0.76 17.74
N LYS A 191 -17.10 -1.15 16.53
CA LYS A 191 -18.47 -1.02 16.02
C LYS A 191 -19.03 0.41 16.22
N PRO A 192 -18.37 1.44 15.66
CA PRO A 192 -18.81 2.82 15.78
C PRO A 192 -20.25 2.97 15.29
N TYR A 193 -21.07 3.71 16.04
CA TYR A 193 -22.48 3.88 15.69
C TYR A 193 -22.65 5.00 14.67
N LEU A 194 -21.93 6.10 14.85
CA LEU A 194 -21.99 7.33 14.04
C LEU A 194 -20.71 7.55 13.24
N LEU A 195 -20.79 8.37 12.18
CA LEU A 195 -19.59 8.81 11.46
C LEU A 195 -18.65 9.66 12.35
N SER A 196 -19.17 10.37 13.35
CA SER A 196 -18.33 11.03 14.37
C SER A 196 -17.45 10.04 15.12
N ASP A 197 -17.99 8.88 15.48
CA ASP A 197 -17.29 7.88 16.27
C ASP A 197 -16.11 7.31 15.46
N VAL A 198 -16.31 7.08 14.15
CA VAL A 198 -15.24 6.68 13.23
C VAL A 198 -14.12 7.73 13.21
N LEU A 199 -14.46 9.02 13.10
CA LEU A 199 -13.46 10.08 13.12
C LEU A 199 -12.67 10.12 14.45
N ASP A 200 -13.34 9.91 15.58
CA ASP A 200 -12.72 9.95 16.90
C ASP A 200 -11.79 8.74 17.10
N ILE A 201 -12.19 7.55 16.65
CA ILE A 201 -11.33 6.35 16.61
C ILE A 201 -10.07 6.63 15.79
N LEU A 202 -10.23 7.13 14.54
CA LEU A 202 -9.09 7.42 13.67
C LEU A 202 -8.14 8.45 14.31
N ARG A 203 -8.67 9.52 14.91
CA ARG A 203 -7.86 10.57 15.57
C ARG A 203 -7.08 10.11 16.79
N ASN A 204 -7.42 8.97 17.38
CA ASN A 204 -6.65 8.39 18.48
C ASN A 204 -5.39 7.65 18.01
N ILE A 205 -5.28 7.35 16.71
CA ILE A 205 -4.09 6.73 16.13
C ILE A 205 -3.01 7.80 15.93
N PRO A 206 -1.75 7.57 16.34
CA PRO A 206 -0.69 8.59 16.32
C PRO A 206 -0.48 9.26 14.97
N GLU A 207 -0.50 8.49 13.88
CA GLU A 207 -0.30 8.96 12.51
C GLU A 207 -1.40 9.96 12.09
N TYR A 208 -2.66 9.62 12.34
CA TYR A 208 -3.80 10.50 12.04
C TYR A 208 -3.90 11.68 13.01
N LYS A 209 -3.48 11.51 14.27
CA LYS A 209 -3.36 12.60 15.24
C LYS A 209 -2.34 13.63 14.79
N TYR A 210 -1.16 13.17 14.35
CA TYR A 210 -0.12 14.02 13.78
C TYR A 210 -0.62 14.74 12.53
N ALA A 211 -1.30 14.02 11.62
CA ALA A 211 -1.92 14.62 10.44
C ALA A 211 -2.96 15.69 10.79
N SER A 212 -3.79 15.46 11.82
CA SER A 212 -4.76 16.43 12.30
C SER A 212 -4.11 17.71 12.82
N ALA A 213 -2.99 17.58 13.54
CA ALA A 213 -2.20 18.73 14.01
C ALA A 213 -1.57 19.53 12.85
N ASN A 214 -1.40 18.90 11.69
CA ASN A 214 -0.86 19.51 10.47
C ASN A 214 -1.97 19.86 9.44
N ASN A 215 -3.23 19.96 9.88
CA ASN A 215 -4.40 20.33 9.05
C ASN A 215 -4.75 19.34 7.92
N VAL A 216 -4.25 18.11 7.97
CA VAL A 216 -4.48 17.05 6.96
C VAL A 216 -5.04 15.76 7.57
N GLY A 217 -5.75 15.89 8.69
CA GLY A 217 -6.35 14.75 9.40
C GLY A 217 -7.65 14.22 8.80
N PRO A 218 -8.20 13.13 9.38
CA PRO A 218 -9.42 12.49 8.90
C PRO A 218 -10.62 13.43 8.78
N LYS A 219 -11.37 13.30 7.68
CA LYS A 219 -12.53 14.14 7.35
C LYS A 219 -13.66 13.35 6.70
N ILE A 220 -14.90 13.65 7.10
CA ILE A 220 -16.10 13.20 6.38
C ILE A 220 -16.22 14.05 5.11
N VAL A 221 -16.13 13.40 3.95
CA VAL A 221 -16.28 14.04 2.63
C VAL A 221 -17.71 13.86 2.11
N LEU A 222 -18.36 12.74 2.44
CA LEU A 222 -19.77 12.50 2.17
C LEU A 222 -20.47 11.98 3.43
N GLY A 223 -21.59 12.62 3.79
CA GLY A 223 -22.35 12.35 5.01
C GLY A 223 -22.25 13.47 6.04
N THR A 224 -22.81 13.25 7.23
CA THR A 224 -22.72 14.17 8.37
C THR A 224 -22.34 13.39 9.62
N LYS A 225 -21.84 14.09 10.65
CA LYS A 225 -21.38 13.46 11.89
C LYS A 225 -22.44 12.58 12.55
N GLU A 226 -23.71 12.96 12.40
CA GLU A 226 -24.89 12.33 13.02
C GLU A 226 -25.43 11.14 12.20
N ARG A 227 -24.89 10.89 10.99
CA ARG A 227 -25.27 9.71 10.22
C ARG A 227 -24.71 8.45 10.87
N LYS A 228 -25.48 7.36 10.76
CA LYS A 228 -25.04 6.04 11.21
C LYS A 228 -23.93 5.51 10.29
N ALA A 229 -22.92 4.89 10.87
CA ALA A 229 -21.79 4.35 10.12
C ALA A 229 -22.16 3.08 9.33
N GLY A 230 -23.03 2.23 9.89
CA GLY A 230 -23.45 0.99 9.24
C GLY A 230 -22.28 0.03 8.97
N LYS A 231 -22.35 -0.76 7.89
CA LYS A 231 -21.24 -1.61 7.46
C LYS A 231 -20.14 -0.73 6.84
N ILE A 232 -18.94 -0.80 7.41
CA ILE A 232 -17.78 -0.04 6.96
C ILE A 232 -16.88 -0.92 6.09
N PHE A 233 -16.45 -0.38 4.96
CA PHE A 233 -15.38 -0.92 4.13
C PHE A 233 -14.17 0.00 4.21
N VAL A 234 -13.02 -0.53 4.65
CA VAL A 234 -11.73 0.16 4.58
C VAL A 234 -11.09 -0.08 3.20
N ASP A 235 -11.14 0.92 2.33
CA ASP A 235 -10.64 0.88 0.96
C ASP A 235 -9.27 1.57 0.87
N MET A 236 -8.23 0.82 1.19
CA MET A 236 -6.86 1.32 1.37
C MET A 236 -5.79 0.37 0.81
N THR A 237 -6.14 -0.55 -0.08
CA THR A 237 -5.17 -1.45 -0.72
C THR A 237 -5.65 -1.86 -2.11
N GLY A 238 -4.76 -2.46 -2.90
CA GLY A 238 -5.02 -2.84 -4.28
C GLY A 238 -4.44 -1.86 -5.31
N GLY A 239 -3.40 -1.10 -4.94
CA GLY A 239 -2.58 -0.31 -5.88
C GLY A 239 -3.06 1.12 -6.12
N THR A 240 -4.30 1.34 -6.55
CA THR A 240 -4.86 2.69 -6.76
C THR A 240 -6.38 2.66 -6.81
N GLU A 241 -7.04 3.80 -7.05
CA GLU A 241 -8.51 3.87 -7.13
C GLU A 241 -9.07 2.87 -8.14
N GLY A 242 -10.05 2.07 -7.68
CA GLY A 242 -10.77 1.09 -8.48
C GLY A 242 -11.70 1.70 -9.54
N ALA A 243 -12.67 0.90 -10.01
CA ALA A 243 -13.67 1.39 -10.94
C ALA A 243 -14.72 2.24 -10.21
N LYS A 244 -15.01 3.45 -10.71
CA LYS A 244 -16.05 4.32 -10.11
C LYS A 244 -17.43 3.66 -10.02
N ASP A 245 -17.76 2.76 -10.94
CA ASP A 245 -19.08 2.10 -10.97
C ASP A 245 -19.22 1.05 -9.83
N ILE A 246 -18.19 0.85 -9.01
CA ILE A 246 -18.23 -0.08 -7.88
C ILE A 246 -19.15 0.36 -6.75
N PHE A 247 -19.40 1.66 -6.60
CA PHE A 247 -20.21 2.19 -5.47
C PHE A 247 -21.65 1.68 -5.49
N GLU A 248 -22.24 1.46 -6.68
CA GLU A 248 -23.59 0.88 -6.80
C GLU A 248 -23.59 -0.55 -6.27
N SER A 249 -22.61 -1.35 -6.69
CA SER A 249 -22.46 -2.74 -6.25
C SER A 249 -22.20 -2.86 -4.74
N LEU A 250 -21.38 -1.96 -4.17
CA LEU A 250 -21.11 -1.90 -2.73
C LEU A 250 -22.37 -1.55 -1.93
N THR A 251 -23.14 -0.57 -2.41
CA THR A 251 -24.41 -0.16 -1.78
C THR A 251 -25.41 -1.32 -1.79
N ASN A 252 -25.56 -2.02 -2.92
CA ASN A 252 -26.41 -3.20 -3.05
C ASN A 252 -25.93 -4.38 -2.17
N SER A 253 -24.64 -4.42 -1.86
CA SER A 253 -24.02 -5.41 -0.95
C SER A 253 -24.12 -5.00 0.54
N GLY A 254 -24.80 -3.89 0.82
CA GLY A 254 -25.07 -3.40 2.17
C GLY A 254 -23.93 -2.60 2.80
N VAL A 255 -22.90 -2.20 2.05
CA VAL A 255 -21.85 -1.28 2.54
C VAL A 255 -22.44 0.13 2.64
N ASN A 256 -22.28 0.77 3.80
CA ASN A 256 -22.86 2.07 4.09
C ASN A 256 -21.81 3.19 4.14
N THR A 257 -20.58 2.85 4.52
CA THR A 257 -19.50 3.81 4.69
C THR A 257 -18.21 3.25 4.13
N ILE A 258 -17.50 4.07 3.36
CA ILE A 258 -16.13 3.80 2.93
C ILE A 258 -15.19 4.67 3.76
N VAL A 259 -14.13 4.05 4.29
CA VAL A 259 -12.99 4.74 4.89
C VAL A 259 -11.81 4.54 3.96
N GLY A 260 -11.41 5.59 3.26
CA GLY A 260 -10.34 5.55 2.25
C GLY A 260 -9.22 6.54 2.54
N MET A 261 -8.12 6.41 1.80
CA MET A 261 -6.96 7.29 1.89
C MET A 261 -7.20 8.66 1.22
N HIS A 262 -7.89 8.62 0.08
CA HIS A 262 -8.30 9.75 -0.74
C HIS A 262 -9.53 9.34 -1.58
N ILE A 263 -10.12 10.31 -2.28
CA ILE A 263 -11.16 10.05 -3.28
C ILE A 263 -11.12 11.15 -4.33
N SER A 264 -11.02 10.78 -5.61
CA SER A 264 -11.11 11.74 -6.71
C SER A 264 -12.53 12.27 -6.88
N GLU A 265 -12.67 13.45 -7.52
CA GLU A 265 -13.98 14.09 -7.69
C GLU A 265 -14.97 13.24 -8.50
N GLU A 266 -14.49 12.42 -9.44
CA GLU A 266 -15.36 11.49 -10.18
C GLU A 266 -15.90 10.39 -9.27
N HIS A 267 -15.04 9.78 -8.44
CA HIS A 267 -15.45 8.76 -7.47
C HIS A 267 -16.34 9.35 -6.39
N ARG A 268 -16.05 10.56 -5.89
CA ARG A 268 -16.88 11.27 -4.91
C ARG A 268 -18.30 11.48 -5.44
N LYS A 269 -18.45 11.92 -6.69
CA LYS A 269 -19.76 12.12 -7.32
C LYS A 269 -20.52 10.80 -7.45
N GLU A 270 -19.84 9.72 -7.81
CA GLU A 270 -20.50 8.42 -7.96
C GLU A 270 -20.92 7.85 -6.59
N ALA A 271 -20.04 7.90 -5.58
CA ALA A 271 -20.37 7.57 -4.20
C ALA A 271 -21.60 8.36 -3.69
N GLU A 272 -21.66 9.67 -3.97
CA GLU A 272 -22.78 10.53 -3.59
C GLU A 272 -24.11 10.11 -4.22
N LYS A 273 -24.11 9.73 -5.51
CA LYS A 273 -25.30 9.21 -6.20
C LYS A 273 -25.81 7.92 -5.58
N GLN A 274 -24.91 7.07 -5.11
CA GLN A 274 -25.23 5.78 -4.48
C GLN A 274 -25.49 5.92 -2.97
N HIS A 275 -25.53 7.14 -2.44
CA HIS A 275 -25.81 7.46 -1.03
C HIS A 275 -24.85 6.81 -0.01
N ILE A 276 -23.65 6.45 -0.44
CA ILE A 276 -22.62 5.91 0.47
C ILE A 276 -21.94 7.06 1.22
N ASN A 277 -21.65 6.87 2.50
CA ASN A 277 -20.85 7.81 3.25
C ASN A 277 -19.36 7.59 2.94
N VAL A 278 -18.57 8.65 2.99
CA VAL A 278 -17.14 8.58 2.71
C VAL A 278 -16.37 9.37 3.75
N ILE A 279 -15.45 8.70 4.43
CA ILE A 279 -14.43 9.29 5.28
C ILE A 279 -13.09 9.16 4.57
N VAL A 280 -12.42 10.28 4.38
CA VAL A 280 -11.04 10.32 3.92
C VAL A 280 -10.16 10.43 5.15
N ALA A 281 -9.40 9.37 5.45
CA ALA A 281 -8.51 9.32 6.61
C ALA A 281 -7.23 10.15 6.42
N GLY A 282 -6.86 10.40 5.16
CA GLY A 282 -5.64 11.11 4.76
C GLY A 282 -4.60 10.15 4.18
N HIS A 283 -4.09 10.48 3.00
CA HIS A 283 -3.20 9.62 2.19
C HIS A 283 -1.89 9.33 2.93
N ILE A 284 -1.03 10.34 3.08
CA ILE A 284 0.29 10.24 3.71
C ILE A 284 0.24 9.64 5.12
N SER A 285 -0.80 9.92 5.91
CA SER A 285 -0.94 9.34 7.25
C SER A 285 -1.35 7.87 7.24
N SER A 286 -2.13 7.44 6.24
CA SER A 286 -2.48 6.02 6.08
C SER A 286 -1.27 5.22 5.60
N ASP A 287 -0.51 5.76 4.65
CA ASP A 287 0.73 5.14 4.15
C ASP A 287 1.77 5.05 5.27
N SER A 288 1.92 6.13 6.05
CA SER A 288 2.80 6.16 7.21
C SER A 288 2.38 5.15 8.26
N LEU A 289 1.07 4.96 8.49
CA LEU A 289 0.56 3.95 9.42
C LEU A 289 0.90 2.54 8.92
N GLY A 290 0.66 2.26 7.64
CA GLY A 290 0.99 0.99 7.01
C GLY A 290 2.49 0.67 7.12
N LEU A 291 3.35 1.64 6.75
CA LEU A 291 4.80 1.51 6.88
C LEU A 291 5.26 1.34 8.33
N ASN A 292 4.71 2.10 9.28
CA ASN A 292 5.08 1.98 10.69
C ASN A 292 4.80 0.57 11.22
N LEU A 293 3.59 0.06 10.98
CA LEU A 293 3.19 -1.30 11.36
C LEU A 293 4.09 -2.35 10.70
N LEU A 294 4.39 -2.17 9.41
CA LEU A 294 5.23 -3.12 8.67
C LEU A 294 6.68 -3.12 9.16
N ILE A 295 7.26 -1.94 9.35
CA ILE A 295 8.65 -1.79 9.83
C ILE A 295 8.77 -2.32 11.26
N ASP A 296 7.76 -2.11 12.12
CA ASP A 296 7.71 -2.70 13.46
C ASP A 296 7.86 -4.24 13.38
N GLU A 297 7.12 -4.91 12.49
CA GLU A 297 7.21 -6.37 12.33
C GLU A 297 8.55 -6.84 11.74
N ILE A 298 9.08 -6.13 10.74
CA ILE A 298 10.36 -6.51 10.10
C ILE A 298 11.52 -6.37 11.09
N THR A 299 11.49 -5.32 11.92
CA THR A 299 12.61 -4.89 12.79
C THR A 299 12.43 -5.27 14.27
N LYS A 300 11.46 -6.13 14.60
CA LYS A 300 11.24 -6.57 15.98
C LYS A 300 12.47 -7.23 16.63
N ASP A 301 13.28 -7.93 15.85
CA ASP A 301 14.49 -8.65 16.31
C ASP A 301 15.80 -7.90 15.98
N ASP A 302 15.74 -6.80 15.23
CA ASP A 302 16.91 -6.09 14.71
C ASP A 302 16.80 -4.58 15.02
N SER A 303 17.87 -3.97 15.55
CA SER A 303 17.92 -2.51 15.67
C SER A 303 18.33 -1.88 14.35
N ILE A 304 17.38 -1.25 13.66
CA ILE A 304 17.62 -0.47 12.44
C ILE A 304 17.37 1.01 12.76
N ASP A 305 18.34 1.87 12.43
CA ASP A 305 18.18 3.32 12.49
C ASP A 305 17.27 3.78 11.36
N ILE A 306 16.25 4.58 11.67
CA ILE A 306 15.22 4.99 10.71
C ILE A 306 15.26 6.49 10.58
N ILE A 307 15.60 6.95 9.39
CA ILE A 307 15.63 8.36 9.02
C ILE A 307 14.36 8.67 8.24
N GLU A 308 13.61 9.65 8.73
CA GLU A 308 12.34 10.09 8.15
C GLU A 308 12.57 11.09 7.02
N CYS A 309 11.88 10.95 5.89
CA CYS A 309 11.77 11.98 4.86
C CYS A 309 10.43 11.89 4.11
N SER A 310 10.21 12.84 3.20
CA SER A 310 9.11 12.80 2.21
C SER A 310 7.75 12.33 2.75
N GLY A 311 7.25 13.06 3.75
CA GLY A 311 5.93 12.80 4.37
C GLY A 311 5.89 11.68 5.41
N PHE A 312 6.85 10.74 5.42
CA PHE A 312 6.88 9.67 6.40
C PHE A 312 7.25 10.21 7.78
N LYS A 313 6.53 9.74 8.81
CA LYS A 313 6.83 10.01 10.22
C LYS A 313 6.82 8.69 10.99
N ARG A 314 7.87 8.45 11.77
CA ARG A 314 8.04 7.22 12.53
C ARG A 314 7.25 7.26 13.83
N PHE A 315 6.34 6.30 14.01
CA PHE A 315 5.65 6.02 15.26
C PHE A 315 5.84 4.55 15.63
N SER A 316 6.87 4.28 16.44
CA SER A 316 7.22 2.91 16.87
C SER A 316 6.22 2.38 17.87
N ARG A 317 5.73 1.16 17.62
CA ARG A 317 4.92 0.38 18.57
C ARG A 317 5.73 -0.70 19.29
N ILE A 318 7.00 -0.90 18.92
CA ILE A 318 7.92 -1.77 19.66
C ILE A 318 8.33 -1.07 20.96
N SER A 319 8.02 -1.68 22.11
CA SER A 319 8.66 -1.34 23.39
C SER A 319 9.99 -2.09 23.48
N ARG A 320 11.10 -1.38 23.43
CA ARG A 320 12.41 -1.96 23.77
C ARG A 320 12.64 -1.69 25.25
N ALA A 321 12.93 -2.74 26.03
CA ALA A 321 13.44 -2.54 27.38
C ALA A 321 14.84 -1.94 27.25
N ASP A 322 15.06 -0.79 27.88
CA ASP A 322 16.38 -0.18 28.03
C ASP A 322 17.31 -1.07 28.88
#